data_AF-A0A7J6F7R4-F1
#
_entry.id   AF-A0A7J6F7R4-F1
#
_cell.length_a   1.000
_cell.length_b   1.000
_cell.length_c   1.000
_cell.angle_alpha   90.00
_cell.angle_beta   90.00
_cell.angle_gamma   90.00
#
_symmetry.space_group_name_H-M   'P 1'
#
loop_
_entity.id
_entity.type
_entity.pdbx_description
1 polymer ?
#
loop_
_entity_poly.entity_id
_entity_poly.type
_entity_poly.pdbx_seq_one_letter_code
_entity_poly.pdbx_strand_id
1 'polypeptide(L)'
;MSQLDGKGKVVQILAASFFGYAAARVAAARFSRPKLSEQPPLLVDQHLIPRLERTQSGRVQQLEKFSHFVARQLGFENTNECEELCRLAMEYLRKPKGCEQSIYEYFGKEEEVDSLYVMLLEEFERCILSYFAFHWSQASLIISQCRVRNENKAQRLRFGSNALINIRV
;
A
#
# COMPACT_ATOMS: atom_id res chain seq x y z
N MET A 1 3.10 8.95 19.28
CA MET A 1 1.63 8.82 19.45
C MET A 1 0.87 8.50 18.16
N SER A 2 1.51 8.53 16.97
CA SER A 2 0.86 8.32 15.67
C SER A 2 0.63 6.85 15.27
N GLN A 3 1.44 5.93 15.81
CA GLN A 3 1.46 4.54 15.31
C GLN A 3 0.34 3.66 15.89
N LEU A 4 -0.04 3.89 17.15
CA LEU A 4 -1.21 3.25 17.77
C LEU A 4 -2.52 3.68 17.08
N ASP A 5 -2.60 4.94 16.65
CA ASP A 5 -3.73 5.48 15.88
C ASP A 5 -3.85 4.79 14.51
N GLY A 6 -2.73 4.62 13.81
CA GLY A 6 -2.70 3.93 12.51
C GLY A 6 -3.13 2.47 12.58
N LYS A 7 -2.69 1.72 13.60
CA LYS A 7 -3.13 0.33 13.81
C LYS A 7 -4.64 0.24 14.04
N GLY A 8 -5.21 1.12 14.88
CA GLY A 8 -6.65 1.17 15.12
C GLY A 8 -7.43 1.42 13.83
N LYS A 9 -6.96 2.31 12.96
CA LYS A 9 -7.54 2.54 11.63
C LYS A 9 -7.51 1.27 10.78
N VAL A 10 -6.40 0.54 10.71
CA VAL A 10 -6.32 -0.73 9.96
C VAL A 10 -7.37 -1.72 10.47
N VAL A 11 -7.46 -1.92 11.78
CA VAL A 11 -8.46 -2.83 12.37
C VAL A 11 -9.87 -2.40 12.01
N GLN A 12 -10.19 -1.10 12.12
CA GLN A 12 -11.50 -0.57 11.73
C GLN A 12 -11.80 -0.75 10.24
N ILE A 13 -10.81 -0.52 9.38
CA ILE A 13 -10.95 -0.67 7.93
C ILE A 13 -11.19 -2.14 7.58
N LEU A 14 -10.39 -3.06 8.13
CA LEU A 14 -10.57 -4.50 7.91
C LEU A 14 -11.91 -4.99 8.45
N ALA A 15 -12.30 -4.59 9.67
CA ALA A 15 -13.59 -4.94 10.27
C ALA A 15 -14.80 -4.38 9.48
N ALA A 16 -14.67 -3.18 8.90
CA ALA A 16 -15.68 -2.60 8.00
C ALA A 16 -15.67 -3.24 6.59
N SER A 17 -14.58 -3.93 6.23
CA SER A 17 -14.38 -4.57 4.92
C SER A 17 -14.89 -6.01 4.90
N PHE A 18 -16.16 -6.21 5.25
CA PHE A 18 -16.93 -7.36 4.73
C PHE A 18 -17.42 -6.98 3.33
N PHE A 19 -16.64 -7.38 2.31
CA PHE A 19 -16.93 -7.27 0.87
C PHE A 19 -17.88 -6.14 0.45
N GLY A 20 -17.30 -4.96 0.23
CA GLY A 20 -17.86 -3.97 -0.67
C GLY A 20 -18.18 -2.65 0.00
N TYR A 21 -17.76 -1.58 -0.66
CA TYR A 21 -18.25 -0.20 -0.54
C TYR A 21 -19.77 -0.05 -0.80
N ALA A 22 -20.61 -0.92 -0.23
CA ALA A 22 -22.05 -1.00 -0.45
C ALA A 22 -22.88 -1.03 0.85
N ALA A 23 -22.29 -1.03 2.06
CA ALA A 23 -23.08 -0.91 3.29
C ALA A 23 -23.80 0.45 3.39
N ALA A 24 -23.21 1.53 2.86
CA ALA A 24 -23.86 2.83 2.78
C ALA A 24 -25.06 2.84 1.82
N ARG A 25 -25.16 1.90 0.86
CA ARG A 25 -26.31 1.79 -0.04
C ARG A 25 -27.44 0.94 0.51
N VAL A 26 -27.20 0.00 1.44
CA VAL A 26 -28.30 -0.79 2.04
C VAL A 26 -29.08 0.04 3.07
N ALA A 27 -28.41 0.92 3.83
CA ALA A 27 -29.08 1.87 4.73
C ALA A 27 -29.90 2.91 3.94
N ALA A 28 -29.39 3.39 2.80
CA ALA A 28 -30.10 4.29 1.90
C ALA A 28 -31.22 3.60 1.09
N ALA A 29 -31.10 2.29 0.81
CA ALA A 29 -32.08 1.53 0.03
C ALA A 29 -33.36 1.17 0.81
N ARG A 30 -33.36 1.24 2.15
CA ARG A 30 -34.59 1.00 2.94
C ARG A 30 -35.54 2.20 2.95
N PHE A 31 -35.08 3.40 2.60
CA PHE A 31 -35.91 4.61 2.60
C PHE A 31 -36.13 5.24 1.22
N SER A 32 -35.44 4.78 0.17
CA SER A 32 -35.61 5.33 -1.18
C SER A 32 -35.63 4.22 -2.22
N ARG A 33 -36.79 3.99 -2.84
CA ARG A 33 -36.87 3.25 -4.12
C ARG A 33 -36.00 3.97 -5.15
N PRO A 34 -35.00 3.35 -5.79
CA PRO A 34 -34.34 3.96 -6.94
C PRO A 34 -34.99 3.47 -8.23
N LYS A 35 -35.33 4.43 -9.09
CA LYS A 35 -35.56 4.23 -10.51
C LYS A 35 -34.34 3.53 -11.13
N LEU A 36 -34.60 2.55 -11.99
CA LEU A 36 -33.62 1.99 -12.93
C LEU A 36 -33.22 3.12 -13.89
N SER A 37 -32.12 3.81 -13.60
CA SER A 37 -31.60 4.90 -14.41
C SER A 37 -30.09 4.97 -14.21
N GLU A 38 -29.38 4.78 -15.31
CA GLU A 38 -27.97 5.09 -15.51
C GLU A 38 -26.99 4.29 -14.64
N GLN A 39 -26.42 3.24 -15.23
CA GLN A 39 -25.09 2.81 -14.82
C GLN A 39 -24.17 4.04 -14.96
N PRO A 40 -23.56 4.54 -13.87
CA PRO A 40 -22.48 5.49 -14.02
C PRO A 40 -21.40 4.78 -14.86
N PRO A 41 -20.70 5.47 -15.78
CA PRO A 41 -19.52 4.88 -16.39
C PRO A 41 -18.67 4.31 -15.27
N LEU A 42 -18.13 3.10 -15.47
CA LEU A 42 -17.15 2.49 -14.59
C LEU A 42 -15.99 3.50 -14.46
N LEU A 43 -16.12 4.43 -13.52
CA LEU A 43 -15.04 5.25 -13.01
C LEU A 43 -14.10 4.19 -12.47
N VAL A 44 -13.10 3.83 -13.27
CA VAL A 44 -11.93 3.14 -12.76
C VAL A 44 -11.44 4.08 -11.69
N ASP A 45 -11.79 3.76 -10.46
CA ASP A 45 -11.48 4.59 -9.32
C ASP A 45 -9.97 4.82 -9.40
N GLN A 46 -9.56 6.08 -9.53
CA GLN A 46 -8.15 6.44 -9.69
C GLN A 46 -7.33 5.92 -8.52
N HIS A 47 -8.01 5.54 -7.42
CA HIS A 47 -7.40 4.85 -6.31
C HIS A 47 -6.92 3.43 -6.65
N LEU A 48 -7.55 2.68 -7.56
CA LEU A 48 -7.18 1.28 -7.84
C LEU A 48 -5.90 1.13 -8.67
N ILE A 49 -5.52 2.17 -9.41
CA ILE A 49 -4.35 2.13 -10.29
C ILE A 49 -3.12 2.64 -9.49
N PRO A 50 -2.00 1.90 -9.48
CA PRO A 50 -0.75 2.42 -8.93
C PRO A 50 -0.30 3.65 -9.70
N ARG A 51 0.16 4.68 -8.99
CA ARG A 51 0.52 5.95 -9.64
C ARG A 51 1.83 5.79 -10.42
N LEU A 52 1.82 6.23 -11.68
CA LEU A 52 2.96 6.18 -12.59
C LEU A 52 3.26 7.57 -13.12
N GLU A 53 4.37 8.14 -12.68
CA GLU A 53 4.87 9.41 -13.18
C GLU A 53 5.69 9.18 -14.46
N ARG A 54 5.38 9.97 -15.48
CA ARG A 54 6.07 9.95 -16.77
C ARG A 54 6.67 11.32 -17.06
N THR A 55 7.82 11.32 -17.70
CA THR A 55 8.41 12.54 -18.27
C THR A 55 7.54 13.07 -19.40
N GLN A 56 7.81 14.31 -19.85
CA GLN A 56 7.16 14.89 -21.04
C GLN A 56 7.36 14.03 -22.30
N SER A 57 8.45 13.27 -22.38
CA SER A 57 8.74 12.31 -23.46
C SER A 57 8.02 10.96 -23.30
N GLY A 58 7.19 10.79 -22.26
CA GLY A 58 6.44 9.56 -21.99
C GLY A 58 7.25 8.46 -21.30
N ARG A 59 8.54 8.67 -21.02
CA ARG A 59 9.40 7.73 -20.28
C ARG A 59 8.95 7.65 -18.83
N VAL A 60 8.92 6.45 -18.27
CA VAL A 60 8.61 6.24 -16.85
C VAL A 60 9.70 6.89 -16.00
N GLN A 61 9.30 7.80 -15.13
CA GLN A 61 10.19 8.49 -14.20
C GLN A 61 10.15 7.83 -12.83
N GLN A 62 8.94 7.62 -12.31
CA GLN A 62 8.73 7.06 -10.98
C GLN A 62 7.45 6.24 -10.94
N LEU A 63 7.54 5.05 -10.35
CA LEU A 63 6.39 4.24 -10.01
C LEU A 63 6.17 4.33 -8.50
N GLU A 64 4.92 4.52 -8.08
CA GLU A 64 4.51 4.51 -6.68
C GLU A 64 5.02 3.26 -5.97
N LYS A 65 5.65 3.39 -4.81
CA LYS A 65 6.14 2.23 -4.05
C LYS A 65 4.97 1.33 -3.66
N PHE A 66 5.18 0.01 -3.69
CA PHE A 66 4.14 -0.96 -3.32
C PHE A 66 3.53 -0.70 -1.94
N SER A 67 4.35 -0.44 -0.92
CA SER A 67 3.84 -0.12 0.42
C SER A 67 2.96 1.13 0.47
N HIS A 68 3.28 2.14 -0.34
CA HIS A 68 2.49 3.37 -0.42
C HIS A 68 1.17 3.12 -1.15
N PHE A 69 1.19 2.27 -2.18
CA PHE A 69 -0.02 1.83 -2.87
C PHE A 69 -0.97 1.08 -1.90
N VAL A 70 -0.44 0.14 -1.11
CA VAL A 70 -1.21 -0.59 -0.08
C VAL A 70 -1.81 0.34 0.96
N ALA A 71 -1.00 1.27 1.50
CA ALA A 71 -1.48 2.28 2.45
C ALA A 71 -2.65 3.08 1.86
N ARG A 72 -2.53 3.50 0.60
CA ARG A 72 -3.57 4.25 -0.10
C ARG A 72 -4.82 3.41 -0.39
N GLN A 73 -4.69 2.11 -0.66
CA GLN A 73 -5.85 1.20 -0.79
C GLN A 73 -6.60 1.06 0.53
N LEU A 74 -5.86 1.06 1.63
CA LEU A 74 -6.41 1.04 2.99
C LEU A 74 -6.77 2.45 3.49
N GLY A 75 -6.94 3.43 2.59
CA GLY A 75 -7.44 4.77 2.95
C GLY A 75 -6.46 5.67 3.70
N PHE A 76 -5.18 5.30 3.83
CA PHE A 76 -4.17 6.19 4.39
C PHE A 76 -3.69 7.21 3.35
N GLU A 77 -3.83 8.50 3.67
CA GLU A 77 -3.26 9.58 2.87
C GLU A 77 -1.75 9.77 3.15
N ASN A 78 -1.34 9.47 4.39
CA ASN A 78 0.03 9.66 4.87
C ASN A 78 0.63 8.33 5.32
N THR A 79 1.71 7.90 4.66
CA THR A 79 2.38 6.62 4.94
C THR A 79 3.07 6.60 6.30
N ASN A 80 3.34 7.77 6.90
CA ASN A 80 3.94 7.85 8.24
C ASN A 80 2.97 7.42 9.35
N GLU A 81 1.67 7.40 9.07
CA GLU A 81 0.65 6.89 10.00
C GLU A 81 0.62 5.36 10.03
N CYS A 82 1.08 4.71 8.97
CA CYS A 82 0.99 3.26 8.77
C CYS A 82 2.36 2.65 8.45
N GLU A 83 3.43 3.12 9.08
CA GLU A 83 4.80 2.68 8.81
C GLU A 83 4.99 1.16 8.99
N GLU A 84 4.41 0.57 10.05
CA GLU A 84 4.49 -0.88 10.27
C GLU A 84 3.69 -1.67 9.25
N LEU A 85 2.49 -1.21 8.87
CA LEU A 85 1.72 -1.82 7.78
C LEU A 85 2.52 -1.77 6.47
N CYS A 86 3.15 -0.63 6.17
CA CYS A 86 4.02 -0.47 5.01
C CYS A 86 5.22 -1.43 5.05
N ARG A 87 5.81 -1.65 6.24
CA ARG A 87 6.88 -2.63 6.46
C ARG A 87 6.39 -4.04 6.20
N LEU A 88 5.25 -4.43 6.76
CA LEU A 88 4.63 -5.75 6.59
C LEU A 88 4.26 -6.02 5.14
N ALA A 89 3.71 -5.04 4.43
CA ALA A 89 3.39 -5.16 3.01
C ALA A 89 4.65 -5.47 2.17
N MET A 90 5.76 -4.78 2.44
CA MET A 90 7.04 -5.06 1.77
C MET A 90 7.66 -6.39 2.19
N GLU A 91 7.51 -6.79 3.45
CA GLU A 91 7.97 -8.08 3.96
C GLU A 91 7.20 -9.22 3.28
N TYR A 92 5.88 -9.11 3.23
CA TYR A 92 4.98 -10.05 2.56
C TYR A 92 5.34 -10.18 1.08
N LEU A 93 5.44 -9.07 0.34
CA LEU A 93 5.77 -9.08 -1.09
C LEU A 93 7.13 -9.75 -1.37
N ARG A 94 8.11 -9.59 -0.48
CA ARG A 94 9.45 -10.20 -0.64
C ARG A 94 9.48 -11.66 -0.27
N LYS A 95 8.82 -12.01 0.84
CA LYS A 95 8.88 -13.33 1.44
C LYS A 95 7.56 -13.62 2.18
N PRO A 96 6.52 -14.10 1.46
CA PRO A 96 5.25 -14.46 2.08
C PRO A 96 5.42 -15.58 3.13
N LYS A 97 6.38 -16.49 2.90
CA LYS A 97 6.70 -17.55 3.87
C LYS A 97 7.48 -16.98 5.05
N GLY A 98 6.83 -16.91 6.21
CA GLY A 98 7.44 -16.50 7.48
C GLY A 98 7.20 -15.06 7.90
N CYS A 99 6.38 -14.30 7.16
CA CYS A 99 5.87 -13.00 7.63
C CYS A 99 4.70 -13.15 8.63
N GLU A 100 4.18 -14.36 8.80
CA GLU A 100 3.02 -14.69 9.63
C GLU A 100 3.17 -14.18 11.06
N GLN A 101 4.28 -14.53 11.71
CA GLN A 101 4.59 -14.12 13.07
C GLN A 101 4.59 -12.59 13.22
N SER A 102 5.17 -11.87 12.26
CA SER A 102 5.21 -10.40 12.30
C SER A 102 3.85 -9.75 12.11
N ILE A 103 2.94 -10.38 11.36
CA ILE A 103 1.55 -9.91 11.22
C ILE A 103 0.76 -10.17 12.51
N TYR A 104 0.92 -11.35 13.12
CA TYR A 104 0.31 -11.63 14.42
C TYR A 104 0.82 -10.69 15.51
N GLU A 105 2.13 -10.39 15.56
CA GLU A 105 2.70 -9.42 16.48
C GLU A 105 2.15 -8.00 16.27
N TYR A 106 1.92 -7.61 15.01
CA TYR A 106 1.32 -6.32 14.67
C TYR A 106 -0.10 -6.18 15.25
N PHE A 107 -0.93 -7.21 15.10
CA PHE A 107 -2.25 -7.24 15.72
C PHE A 107 -2.19 -7.44 17.24
N GLY A 108 -1.17 -8.10 17.79
CA GLY A 108 -0.96 -8.19 19.24
C GLY A 108 -2.13 -8.87 19.96
N LYS A 109 -2.89 -8.11 20.76
CA LYS A 109 -4.02 -8.62 21.56
C LYS A 109 -5.40 -8.18 21.05
N GLU A 110 -5.49 -7.74 19.79
CA GLU A 110 -6.81 -7.46 19.21
C GLU A 110 -7.69 -8.71 19.22
N GLU A 111 -9.00 -8.51 19.41
CA GLU A 111 -9.97 -9.59 19.26
C GLU A 111 -10.03 -10.03 17.79
N GLU A 112 -10.43 -11.29 17.55
CA GLU A 112 -10.54 -11.85 16.19
C GLU A 112 -9.25 -11.77 15.35
N VAL A 113 -8.09 -11.90 16.00
CA VAL A 113 -6.78 -11.77 15.34
C VAL A 113 -6.60 -12.68 14.13
N ASP A 114 -7.15 -13.90 14.17
CA ASP A 114 -7.09 -14.83 13.04
C ASP A 114 -7.89 -14.31 11.83
N SER A 115 -9.05 -13.70 12.08
CA SER A 115 -9.85 -13.05 11.03
C SER A 115 -9.11 -11.83 10.46
N LEU A 116 -8.56 -10.97 11.33
CA LEU A 116 -7.77 -9.81 10.93
C LEU A 116 -6.54 -10.20 10.10
N TYR A 117 -5.88 -11.29 10.47
CA TYR A 117 -4.78 -11.87 9.72
C TYR A 117 -5.21 -12.26 8.30
N VAL A 118 -6.27 -13.06 8.17
CA VAL A 118 -6.78 -13.51 6.87
C VAL A 118 -7.18 -12.31 6.00
N MET A 119 -7.91 -11.34 6.55
CA MET A 119 -8.33 -10.15 5.81
C MET A 119 -7.14 -9.34 5.32
N LEU A 120 -6.12 -9.14 6.16
CA LEU A 120 -4.93 -8.41 5.75
C LEU A 120 -4.15 -9.13 4.65
N LEU A 121 -4.06 -10.47 4.71
CA LEU A 121 -3.46 -11.27 3.64
C LEU A 121 -4.21 -11.13 2.32
N GLU A 122 -5.54 -11.21 2.36
CA GLU A 122 -6.37 -11.04 1.16
C GLU A 122 -6.21 -9.65 0.54
N GLU A 123 -6.08 -8.61 1.37
CA GLU A 123 -5.79 -7.24 0.89
C GLU A 123 -4.38 -7.15 0.28
N PHE A 124 -3.37 -7.77 0.88
CA PHE A 124 -2.04 -7.82 0.29
C PHE A 124 -2.04 -8.52 -1.07
N GLU A 125 -2.67 -9.69 -1.19
CA GLU A 125 -2.76 -10.42 -2.46
C GLU A 125 -3.52 -9.61 -3.54
N ARG A 126 -4.64 -8.98 -3.17
CA ARG A 126 -5.37 -8.08 -4.09
C ARG A 126 -4.53 -6.88 -4.52
N CYS A 127 -3.77 -6.29 -3.59
CA CYS A 127 -2.86 -5.21 -3.91
C CYS A 127 -1.74 -5.66 -4.85
N ILE A 128 -1.15 -6.84 -4.63
CA ILE A 128 -0.10 -7.40 -5.50
C ILE A 128 -0.65 -7.58 -6.92
N LEU A 129 -1.77 -8.28 -7.06
CA LEU A 129 -2.38 -8.54 -8.36
C LEU A 129 -2.72 -7.24 -9.10
N SER A 130 -3.36 -6.28 -8.43
CA SER A 130 -3.68 -4.98 -9.02
C SER A 130 -2.42 -4.22 -9.42
N TYR A 131 -1.41 -4.23 -8.56
CA TYR A 131 -0.18 -3.49 -8.77
C TYR A 131 0.60 -3.97 -9.99
N PHE A 132 0.67 -5.29 -10.21
CA PHE A 132 1.32 -5.88 -11.39
C PHE A 132 0.44 -5.84 -12.65
N ALA A 133 -0.89 -5.95 -12.54
CA ALA A 133 -1.79 -5.96 -13.69
C ALA A 133 -1.74 -4.64 -14.48
N PHE A 134 -1.76 -3.49 -13.80
CA PHE A 134 -1.77 -2.18 -14.46
C PHE A 134 -0.41 -1.79 -15.06
N HIS A 135 0.69 -2.30 -14.50
CA HIS A 135 2.05 -1.92 -14.89
C HIS A 135 2.93 -3.11 -15.27
N TRP A 136 2.35 -4.14 -15.90
CA TRP A 136 3.10 -5.33 -16.31
C TRP A 136 4.32 -5.00 -17.20
N SER A 137 4.19 -3.99 -18.07
CA SER A 137 5.30 -3.48 -18.88
C SER A 137 6.48 -2.90 -18.08
N GLN A 138 6.27 -2.63 -16.79
CA GLN A 138 7.25 -2.12 -15.83
C GLN A 138 7.62 -3.15 -14.76
N ALA A 139 7.30 -4.44 -14.96
CA ALA A 139 7.56 -5.49 -13.97
C ALA A 139 9.03 -5.53 -13.52
N SER A 140 9.98 -5.25 -14.41
CA SER A 140 11.41 -5.16 -14.07
C SER A 140 11.72 -4.05 -13.05
N LEU A 141 11.08 -2.88 -13.19
CA LEU A 141 11.17 -1.77 -12.24
C LEU A 141 10.57 -2.17 -10.88
N ILE A 142 9.41 -2.81 -10.90
CA ILE A 142 8.72 -3.29 -9.69
C ILE A 142 9.61 -4.28 -8.92
N ILE A 143 10.12 -5.29 -9.62
CA ILE A 143 11.00 -6.32 -9.03
C ILE A 143 12.27 -5.67 -8.46
N SER A 144 12.82 -4.66 -9.14
CA SER A 144 13.99 -3.93 -8.67
C SER A 144 13.69 -3.20 -7.35
N GLN A 145 12.56 -2.52 -7.22
CA GLN A 145 12.13 -1.87 -5.97
C GLN A 145 11.96 -2.87 -4.83
N CYS A 146 11.42 -4.06 -5.11
CA CYS A 146 11.27 -5.13 -4.12
C CYS A 146 12.62 -5.64 -3.61
N ARG A 147 13.65 -5.66 -4.46
CA ARG A 147 15.00 -6.13 -4.12
C ARG A 147 15.82 -5.13 -3.33
N VAL A 148 15.56 -3.82 -3.45
CA VAL A 148 16.25 -2.79 -2.67
C VAL A 148 15.83 -2.94 -1.21
N ARG A 149 16.65 -3.67 -0.43
CA ARG A 149 16.69 -3.59 1.03
C ARG A 149 16.81 -2.11 1.41
N ASN A 150 16.23 -1.68 2.54
CA ASN A 150 16.37 -0.31 3.05
C ASN A 150 17.87 0.01 3.36
N GLU A 151 18.70 0.18 2.34
CA GLU A 151 20.12 0.54 2.42
C GLU A 151 20.33 2.06 2.28
N ASN A 152 19.24 2.82 2.16
CA ASN A 152 19.27 4.25 1.87
C ASN A 152 19.26 5.18 3.10
N LYS A 153 19.58 4.69 4.30
CA LYS A 153 20.09 5.56 5.39
C LYS A 153 21.61 5.62 5.45
N ALA A 154 22.34 4.65 4.88
CA ALA A 154 23.81 4.60 4.96
C ALA A 154 24.53 5.22 3.75
N GLN A 155 23.91 5.27 2.56
CA GLN A 155 24.60 5.78 1.37
C GLN A 155 24.52 7.30 1.21
N ARG A 156 23.50 7.98 1.75
CA ARG A 156 23.38 9.45 1.66
C ARG A 156 24.33 10.23 2.58
N LEU A 157 24.96 9.57 3.56
CA LEU A 157 26.01 10.16 4.41
C LEU A 157 27.43 9.92 3.87
N ARG A 158 27.63 8.95 2.95
CA ARG A 158 28.98 8.65 2.41
C ARG A 158 29.38 9.52 1.23
N PHE A 159 28.42 10.08 0.49
CA PHE A 159 28.71 11.00 -0.62
C PHE A 159 28.77 12.48 -0.22
N GLY A 160 28.48 12.82 1.05
CA GLY A 160 28.48 14.21 1.55
C GLY A 160 29.76 14.66 2.25
N SER A 161 30.74 13.77 2.50
CA SER A 161 31.92 14.10 3.32
C SER A 161 33.27 14.06 2.59
N ASN A 162 33.31 13.82 1.27
CA ASN A 162 34.57 13.76 0.51
C ASN A 162 34.67 14.82 -0.60
N ALA A 163 34.27 16.05 -0.30
CA ALA A 163 34.49 17.20 -1.18
C ALA A 163 35.41 18.25 -0.56
N LEU A 164 36.52 17.83 0.07
CA LEU A 164 37.65 18.70 0.38
C LEU A 164 38.94 17.86 0.50
N ILE A 165 39.53 17.45 -0.63
CA ILE A 165 40.96 17.15 -0.68
C ILE A 165 41.57 18.00 -1.78
N ASN A 166 42.24 19.05 -1.30
CA ASN A 166 43.09 19.97 -2.00
C ASN A 166 44.30 19.19 -2.54
N ILE A 167 44.50 19.16 -3.85
CA ILE A 167 45.79 18.76 -4.45
C ILE A 167 46.23 19.89 -5.36
N ARG A 168 47.14 20.70 -4.81
CA ARG A 168 48.13 21.48 -5.54
C ARG A 168 49.00 20.52 -6.37
N VAL A 169 49.15 20.82 -7.66
CA VAL A 169 50.41 20.65 -8.39
C VAL A 169 50.65 21.94 -9.16
#